data_AF-K6DHG2-F1
#
_entry.id   AF-K6DHG2-F1
#
_cell.length_a   1.000
_cell.length_b   1.000
_cell.length_c   1.000
_cell.angle_alpha   90.00
_cell.angle_beta   90.00
_cell.angle_gamma   90.00
#
_symmetry.space_group_name_H-M   'P 1'
#
loop_
_entity.id
_entity.type
_entity.pdbx_description
1 polymer ?
#
loop_
_entity_poly.entity_id
_entity_poly.type
_entity_poly.pdbx_seq_one_letter_code
_entity_poly.pdbx_strand_id
1 'polypeptide(L)'
;MSANKWVRSISFNRTNPDDIKRLKYIGKKSFSKFVKKLIDEEIQRQKTVTPVDLTKTATPQVQQQVLPKKQNQSIAPSIPKMNVKIGGKEYV
;
A
#
# COMPACT_ATOMS: atom_id res chain seq x y z
N MET A 1 24.33 15.69 15.23
CA MET A 1 24.23 14.39 14.54
C MET A 1 22.88 13.78 14.90
N SER A 2 22.05 13.32 13.95
CA SER A 2 20.78 12.66 14.30
C SER A 2 21.05 11.25 14.79
N ALA A 3 20.53 10.90 15.98
CA ALA A 3 20.89 9.69 16.71
C ALA A 3 20.54 8.35 16.02
N ASN A 4 19.57 8.33 15.09
CA ASN A 4 19.18 7.13 14.33
C ASN A 4 19.26 7.41 12.82
N LYS A 5 20.39 7.06 12.20
CA LYS A 5 20.60 7.22 10.77
C LYS A 5 20.92 5.86 10.13
N TRP A 6 20.04 5.38 9.27
CA TRP A 6 20.37 4.27 8.37
C TRP A 6 21.05 4.83 7.11
N VAL A 7 22.23 4.32 6.78
CA VAL A 7 22.95 4.64 5.54
C VAL A 7 22.93 3.44 4.61
N ARG A 8 22.54 3.66 3.35
CA ARG A 8 22.72 2.71 2.23
C ARG A 8 23.71 3.30 1.24
N SER A 9 24.74 2.54 0.88
CA SER A 9 25.70 2.93 -0.16
C SER A 9 25.08 2.76 -1.54
N ILE A 10 25.53 3.57 -2.48
CA ILE A 10 24.99 3.65 -3.83
C ILE A 10 26.18 3.86 -4.75
N SER A 11 26.29 3.04 -5.80
CA SER A 11 27.41 3.06 -6.74
C SER A 11 26.94 3.47 -8.12
N PHE A 12 27.85 4.09 -8.87
CA PHE A 12 27.66 4.45 -10.27
C PHE A 12 28.70 3.71 -11.11
N ASN A 13 28.28 3.20 -12.27
CA ASN A 13 29.19 2.59 -13.22
C ASN A 13 29.96 3.68 -13.97
N ARG A 14 31.30 3.58 -13.98
CA ARG A 14 32.18 4.56 -14.61
C ARG A 14 32.23 4.44 -16.15
N THR A 15 31.85 3.29 -16.70
CA THR A 15 31.89 3.06 -18.16
C THR A 15 30.54 3.30 -18.82
N ASN A 16 29.45 3.21 -18.06
CA ASN A 16 28.11 3.46 -18.60
C ASN A 16 27.91 4.97 -18.87
N PRO A 17 27.62 5.38 -20.11
CA PRO A 17 27.46 6.78 -20.47
C PRO A 17 26.35 7.49 -19.69
N ASP A 18 25.28 6.79 -19.32
CA ASP A 18 24.16 7.40 -18.58
C ASP A 18 24.51 7.63 -17.11
N ASP A 19 25.30 6.76 -16.50
CA ASP A 19 25.81 6.98 -15.15
C ASP A 19 26.81 8.13 -15.11
N ILE A 20 27.64 8.30 -16.15
CA ILE A 20 28.52 9.47 -16.30
C ILE A 20 27.67 10.76 -16.38
N LYS A 21 26.59 10.77 -17.17
CA LYS A 21 25.67 11.92 -17.24
C LYS A 21 25.01 12.20 -15.89
N ARG A 22 24.53 11.18 -15.19
CA ARG A 22 23.93 11.30 -13.84
C ARG A 22 24.93 11.89 -12.86
N LEU A 23 26.15 11.38 -12.82
CA LEU A 23 27.25 11.89 -11.99
C LEU A 23 27.56 13.36 -12.30
N LYS A 24 27.63 13.73 -13.58
CA LYS A 24 27.86 15.12 -14.01
C LYS A 24 26.73 16.05 -13.56
N TYR A 25 25.48 15.60 -13.65
CA TYR A 25 24.30 16.37 -13.22
C TYR A 25 24.26 16.57 -11.71
N ILE A 26 24.59 15.55 -10.92
CA ILE A 26 24.71 15.64 -9.47
C ILE A 26 25.79 16.66 -9.09
N GLY A 27 26.94 16.62 -9.79
CA GLY A 27 28.01 17.61 -9.67
C GLY A 27 28.50 17.75 -8.23
N LYS A 28 28.38 18.96 -7.67
CA LYS A 28 28.77 19.29 -6.28
C LYS A 28 27.65 19.02 -5.24
N LYS A 29 26.45 18.65 -5.68
CA LYS A 29 25.33 18.35 -4.76
C LYS A 29 25.52 16.97 -4.16
N SER A 30 25.15 16.77 -2.90
CA SER A 30 25.13 15.41 -2.36
C SER A 30 23.93 14.66 -2.92
N PHE A 31 24.19 13.48 -3.49
CA PHE A 31 23.14 12.63 -4.07
C PHE A 31 22.03 12.34 -3.05
N SER A 32 22.41 12.03 -1.81
CA SER A 32 21.45 11.75 -0.73
C SER A 32 20.51 12.93 -0.44
N LYS A 33 21.00 14.18 -0.52
CA LYS A 33 20.17 15.37 -0.29
C LYS A 33 19.19 15.59 -1.44
N PHE A 34 19.62 15.31 -2.67
CA PHE A 34 18.74 15.38 -3.84
C PHE A 34 17.61 14.34 -3.76
N VAL A 35 17.94 13.08 -3.49
CA VAL A 35 16.94 12.02 -3.35
C VAL A 35 15.99 12.30 -2.18
N LYS A 36 16.50 12.77 -1.03
CA LYS A 36 15.66 13.15 0.10
C LYS A 36 14.63 14.21 -0.28
N LYS A 37 15.06 15.26 -1.01
CA LYS A 37 14.16 16.30 -1.51
C LYS A 37 13.04 15.72 -2.39
N LEU A 38 13.36 14.83 -3.31
CA LEU A 38 12.36 14.19 -4.18
C LEU A 38 11.34 13.37 -3.39
N ILE A 39 11.80 12.63 -2.38
CA ILE A 39 10.92 11.84 -1.51
C ILE A 39 10.01 12.76 -0.69
N ASP A 40 10.55 13.84 -0.13
CA ASP A 40 9.78 14.81 0.66
C ASP A 40 8.69 15.48 -0.22
N GLU A 41 9.03 15.84 -1.46
CA GLU A 41 8.08 16.38 -2.44
C GLU A 41 6.99 15.37 -2.82
N GLU A 42 7.35 14.10 -3.02
CA GLU A 42 6.41 13.04 -3.35
C GLU A 42 5.43 12.75 -2.20
N ILE A 43 5.94 12.69 -0.96
CA ILE A 43 5.10 12.57 0.25
C ILE A 43 4.14 13.76 0.34
N GLN A 44 4.61 14.97 0.06
CA GLN A 44 3.78 16.17 0.10
C GLN A 44 2.67 16.12 -0.97
N ARG A 45 3.00 15.68 -2.19
CA ARG A 45 2.01 15.47 -3.27
C ARG A 45 0.92 14.49 -2.82
N GLN A 46 1.31 13.35 -2.26
CA GLN A 46 0.37 12.33 -1.78
C GLN A 46 -0.53 12.85 -0.65
N LYS A 47 0.00 13.67 0.27
CA LYS A 47 -0.80 14.30 1.32
C LYS A 47 -1.85 15.28 0.80
N THR A 48 -1.53 16.00 -0.29
CA THR A 48 -2.47 16.96 -0.91
C THR A 48 -3.53 16.30 -1.77
N VAL A 49 -3.32 15.07 -2.23
CA VAL A 49 -4.36 14.25 -2.86
C VAL A 49 -5.16 13.58 -1.74
N THR A 50 -6.01 14.36 -1.06
CA THR A 50 -7.14 13.77 -0.34
C THR A 50 -7.91 12.90 -1.33
N PRO A 51 -8.31 11.66 -0.99
CA PRO A 51 -9.21 10.90 -1.83
C PRO A 51 -10.44 11.76 -2.05
N VAL A 52 -10.60 12.27 -3.27
CA VAL A 52 -11.82 12.95 -3.65
C VAL A 52 -12.89 11.88 -3.54
N ASP A 53 -13.74 12.02 -2.54
CA ASP A 53 -14.92 11.20 -2.36
C ASP A 53 -15.88 11.55 -3.52
N LEU A 54 -15.59 10.97 -4.69
CA LEU A 54 -16.34 11.12 -5.93
C LEU A 54 -17.75 10.50 -5.81
N THR A 55 -18.11 9.97 -4.64
CA THR A 55 -19.43 9.40 -4.38
C THR A 55 -20.51 10.44 -4.05
N LYS A 56 -20.18 11.73 -3.97
CA LYS A 56 -21.19 12.79 -3.90
C LYS A 56 -21.76 13.07 -5.30
N THR A 57 -22.64 12.18 -5.75
CA THR A 57 -23.56 12.41 -6.85
C THR A 57 -24.37 13.68 -6.56
N ALA A 58 -24.13 14.73 -7.35
CA ALA A 58 -24.90 15.98 -7.32
C ALA A 58 -26.30 15.84 -7.96
N THR A 59 -26.70 14.62 -8.32
CA THR A 59 -28.02 14.32 -8.85
C THR A 59 -28.90 13.79 -7.71
N PRO A 60 -30.07 14.41 -7.43
CA PRO A 60 -31.06 13.80 -6.56
C PRO A 60 -31.58 12.53 -7.25
N GLN A 61 -30.98 11.38 -6.95
CA GLN A 61 -31.59 10.10 -7.28
C GLN A 61 -32.81 9.93 -6.38
N VAL A 62 -33.99 9.91 -7.00
CA VAL A 62 -35.20 9.45 -6.33
C VAL A 62 -34.94 8.01 -5.88
N GLN A 63 -34.94 7.78 -4.57
CA GLN A 63 -34.77 6.45 -3.98
C GLN A 63 -35.98 5.60 -4.33
N GLN A 64 -35.99 4.99 -5.52
CA GLN A 64 -36.95 3.95 -5.82
C GLN A 64 -36.47 2.70 -5.07
N GLN A 65 -37.18 2.33 -4.01
CA GLN A 65 -36.93 1.09 -3.27
C GLN A 65 -37.26 -0.09 -4.18
N VAL A 66 -36.29 -0.55 -4.96
CA VAL A 66 -36.37 -1.87 -5.59
C VAL A 66 -36.01 -2.86 -4.49
N LEU A 67 -37.02 -3.52 -3.92
CA LEU A 67 -36.82 -4.55 -2.90
C LEU A 67 -35.81 -5.58 -3.44
N PRO A 68 -34.65 -5.77 -2.79
CA PRO A 68 -33.76 -6.86 -3.17
C PRO A 68 -34.48 -8.16 -2.87
N LYS A 69 -34.66 -9.02 -3.89
CA LYS A 69 -35.14 -10.39 -3.68
C LYS A 69 -34.19 -11.06 -2.69
N LYS A 70 -34.72 -11.37 -1.50
CA LYS A 70 -34.00 -12.00 -0.39
C LYS A 70 -33.60 -13.42 -0.82
N GLN A 71 -32.39 -13.57 -1.37
CA GLN A 71 -31.81 -14.89 -1.59
C GLN A 71 -31.28 -15.39 -0.26
N ASN A 72 -32.11 -16.15 0.46
CA ASN A 72 -31.65 -16.96 1.58
C ASN A 72 -30.85 -18.13 1.02
N GLN A 73 -29.55 -17.93 0.82
CA GLN A 73 -28.61 -19.05 0.69
C GLN A 73 -27.68 -18.99 1.89
N SER A 74 -27.91 -19.87 2.86
CA SER A 74 -27.00 -20.08 3.98
C SER A 74 -25.74 -20.76 3.45
N ILE A 75 -24.74 -19.98 3.08
CA ILE A 75 -23.40 -20.48 2.80
C ILE A 75 -22.69 -20.66 4.14
N ALA A 76 -23.15 -21.64 4.93
CA ALA A 76 -22.37 -22.13 6.06
C ALA A 76 -21.52 -23.29 5.54
N PRO A 77 -20.17 -23.21 5.57
CA PRO A 77 -19.34 -24.36 5.32
C PRO A 77 -19.64 -25.41 6.38
N SER A 78 -20.03 -26.61 5.95
CA SER A 78 -20.10 -27.79 6.84
C SER A 78 -18.68 -28.07 7.33
N ILE A 79 -18.41 -27.74 8.59
CA ILE A 79 -17.17 -28.16 9.24
C ILE A 79 -17.35 -29.64 9.59
N PRO A 80 -16.57 -30.57 9.00
CA PRO A 80 -16.58 -31.95 9.44
C PRO A 80 -16.10 -32.00 10.90
N LYS A 81 -16.91 -32.55 11.80
CA LYS A 81 -16.50 -32.83 13.17
C LYS A 81 -15.37 -33.86 13.12
N MET A 82 -14.13 -33.42 13.33
CA MET A 82 -13.01 -34.33 13.52
C MET A 82 -13.03 -34.83 14.96
N ASN A 83 -13.35 -36.11 15.17
CA ASN A 83 -13.23 -36.74 16.48
C ASN A 83 -11.75 -36.86 16.85
N VAL A 84 -11.30 -36.05 17.81
CA VAL A 84 -9.97 -36.15 18.39
C VAL A 84 -10.01 -37.15 19.54
N LYS A 85 -9.47 -38.35 19.30
CA LYS A 85 -9.34 -39.39 20.32
C LYS A 85 -8.06 -39.14 21.13
N ILE A 86 -8.17 -38.52 22.29
CA ILE A 86 -7.07 -38.47 23.27
C ILE A 86 -7.53 -39.20 24.52
N GLY A 87 -6.88 -40.31 24.84
CA GLY A 87 -7.00 -40.95 26.16
C GLY A 87 -8.37 -41.56 26.50
N GLY A 88 -9.07 -42.17 25.54
CA GLY A 88 -10.16 -43.11 25.83
C GLY A 88 -11.47 -42.53 26.38
N LYS A 89 -11.71 -41.22 26.26
CA LYS A 89 -13.02 -40.61 26.55
C LYS A 89 -13.41 -39.66 25.41
N GLU A 90 -14.59 -39.88 24.84
CA GLU A 90 -15.17 -39.03 23.79
C GLU A 90 -15.90 -37.85 24.46
N TYR A 91 -15.63 -36.63 23.99
CA TYR A 91 -16.38 -35.43 24.36
C TYR A 91 -17.00 -34.85 23.07
N VAL A 92 -18.31 -34.57 23.11
CA VAL A 92 -19.12 -34.04 21.99
C VAL A 92 -18.93 -32.54 21.83
#